data_AF-A0A437Q964-F1
#
_entry.id   AF-A0A437Q964-F1
#
_cell.length_a   1.000
_cell.length_b   1.000
_cell.length_c   1.000
_cell.angle_alpha   90.00
_cell.angle_beta   90.00
_cell.angle_gamma   90.00
#
_symmetry.space_group_name_H-M   'P 1'
#
loop_
_entity.id
_entity.type
_entity.pdbx_description
1 polymer ?
#
loop_
_entity_poly.entity_id
_entity_poly.type
_entity_poly.pdbx_seq_one_letter_code
_entity_poly.pdbx_strand_id
1 'polypeptide(L)'
;MIVYIDMDDVLCNFTEAFNQALALNPAIRFPQSQYRFFTALAPKEGAIEAVSALLASDRYDPYILTAPSVKNPLCYTEKRVWVGDHLGMEMVERLIICRNKSLLKGDYLIDDNVTGRRQEAFEGQLLHFGSAEYPDWRAVRDYLSV
;
A
#
# COMPACT_ATOMS: atom_id res chain seq x y z
N MET A 1 -0.42 -9.75 -16.26
CA MET A 1 0.39 -8.54 -16.02
C MET A 1 0.59 -8.37 -14.53
N ILE A 2 1.82 -8.16 -14.08
CA ILE A 2 2.15 -7.97 -12.66
C ILE A 2 1.76 -6.56 -12.24
N VAL A 3 0.93 -6.46 -11.20
CA VAL A 3 0.51 -5.19 -10.61
C VAL A 3 1.02 -5.13 -9.19
N TYR A 4 1.89 -4.16 -8.88
CA TYR A 4 2.31 -3.88 -7.52
C TYR A 4 1.41 -2.82 -6.87
N ILE A 5 1.05 -3.05 -5.61
CA ILE A 5 0.15 -2.17 -4.85
C ILE A 5 0.87 -1.74 -3.57
N ASP A 6 1.06 -0.43 -3.37
CA ASP A 6 1.55 0.07 -2.07
C ASP A 6 0.50 -0.10 -0.97
N MET A 7 0.93 -0.01 0.30
CA MET A 7 0.01 -0.06 1.44
C MET A 7 -0.35 1.33 1.96
N ASP A 8 0.65 2.12 2.34
CA ASP A 8 0.41 3.30 3.16
C ASP A 8 -0.20 4.39 2.27
N ASP A 9 -1.39 4.87 2.63
CA ASP A 9 -2.21 5.80 1.85
C ASP A 9 -2.71 5.30 0.48
N VAL A 10 -2.54 4.00 0.20
CA VAL A 10 -3.11 3.30 -0.97
C VAL A 10 -4.09 2.20 -0.55
N LEU A 11 -3.64 1.19 0.21
CA LEU A 11 -4.52 0.16 0.78
C LEU A 11 -5.09 0.56 2.14
N CYS A 12 -4.37 1.39 2.90
CA CYS A 12 -4.77 1.79 4.26
C CYS A 12 -4.50 3.27 4.54
N ASN A 13 -5.24 3.88 5.46
CA ASN A 13 -5.19 5.31 5.75
C ASN A 13 -4.06 5.65 6.75
N PHE A 14 -2.81 5.62 6.27
CA PHE A 14 -1.62 5.88 7.09
C PHE A 14 -1.55 7.33 7.57
N THR A 15 -1.63 8.30 6.66
CA THR A 15 -1.44 9.73 6.98
C THR A 15 -2.53 10.22 7.91
N GLU A 16 -3.77 9.78 7.71
CA GLU A 16 -4.88 10.11 8.60
C GLU A 16 -4.63 9.60 10.03
N ALA A 17 -4.31 8.31 10.18
CA ALA A 17 -4.05 7.71 11.49
C ALA A 17 -2.83 8.34 12.18
N PHE A 18 -1.78 8.65 11.41
CA PHE A 18 -0.60 9.35 11.91
C PHE A 18 -0.97 10.72 12.49
N ASN A 19 -1.72 11.53 11.73
CA ASN A 19 -2.11 12.87 12.13
C ASN A 19 -3.04 12.86 13.34
N GLN A 20 -4.01 11.94 13.38
CA GLN A 20 -4.91 11.78 14.54
C GLN A 20 -4.13 11.40 15.80
N ALA A 21 -3.21 10.43 15.71
CA ALA A 21 -2.41 10.01 16.85
C ALA A 21 -1.46 11.12 17.34
N LEU A 22 -0.88 11.89 16.42
CA LEU A 22 -0.05 13.06 16.75
C LEU A 22 -0.87 14.17 17.41
N ALA A 23 -2.10 14.43 16.95
CA ALA A 23 -2.99 15.41 17.56
C ALA A 23 -3.43 15.00 18.97
N LEU A 24 -3.67 13.70 19.20
CA LEU A 24 -4.03 13.16 20.51
C LEU A 24 -2.86 13.20 21.50
N ASN A 25 -1.63 12.92 21.04
CA ASN A 25 -0.45 12.96 21.89
C ASN A 25 0.78 13.54 21.16
N PRO A 26 0.94 14.88 21.13
CA PRO A 26 2.03 15.55 20.43
C PRO A 26 3.44 15.22 20.97
N ALA A 27 3.55 14.67 22.18
CA ALA A 27 4.83 14.25 22.74
C ALA A 27 5.40 13.02 22.00
N ILE A 28 4.54 12.19 21.40
CA ILE A 28 4.94 11.06 20.57
C ILE A 28 5.10 11.54 19.13
N ARG A 29 6.28 12.07 18.79
CA ARG A 29 6.59 12.61 17.45
C ARG A 29 6.57 11.58 16.33
N PHE A 30 6.66 10.29 16.67
CA PHE A 30 6.61 9.17 15.73
C PHE A 30 5.50 8.19 16.14
N PRO A 31 4.21 8.54 15.93
CA PRO A 31 3.10 7.65 16.25
C PRO A 31 3.22 6.27 15.60
N GLN A 32 3.79 6.21 14.40
CA GLN A 32 4.04 4.97 13.67
C GLN A 32 5.10 4.05 14.30
N SER A 33 5.80 4.49 15.34
CA SER A 33 6.68 3.63 16.13
C SER A 33 5.96 2.95 17.30
N GLN A 34 4.70 3.29 17.55
CA GLN A 34 3.94 2.72 18.66
C GLN A 34 3.41 1.33 18.27
N TYR A 35 3.33 0.45 19.28
CA TYR A 35 2.80 -0.90 19.10
C TYR A 35 1.38 -0.85 18.54
N ARG A 36 1.08 -1.72 17.57
CA ARG A 36 -0.18 -1.85 16.84
C ARG A 36 -0.55 -0.67 15.94
N PHE A 37 0.35 0.27 15.69
CA PHE A 37 0.03 1.38 14.80
C PHE A 37 -0.37 0.86 13.40
N PHE A 38 0.44 -0.01 12.79
CA PHE A 38 0.15 -0.48 11.44
C PHE A 38 -1.02 -1.48 11.37
N THR A 39 -1.19 -2.33 12.40
CA THR A 39 -2.34 -3.27 12.44
C THR A 39 -3.66 -2.56 12.67
N ALA A 40 -3.67 -1.36 13.24
CA ALA A 40 -4.88 -0.58 13.50
C ALA A 40 -5.30 0.35 12.35
N LEU A 41 -4.55 0.40 11.25
CA LEU A 41 -4.87 1.27 10.12
C LEU A 41 -6.20 0.86 9.49
N ALA A 42 -7.10 1.82 9.28
CA ALA A 42 -8.33 1.57 8.54
C ALA A 42 -8.02 1.30 7.05
N PRO A 43 -8.69 0.35 6.40
CA PRO A 43 -8.62 0.20 4.95
C PRO A 43 -9.04 1.50 4.25
N LYS A 44 -8.37 1.78 3.14
CA LYS A 44 -8.76 2.89 2.26
C LYS A 44 -10.04 2.51 1.51
N GLU A 45 -10.92 3.48 1.28
CA GLU A 45 -12.20 3.23 0.62
C GLU A 45 -12.00 2.59 -0.76
N GLY A 46 -12.68 1.46 -1.01
CA GLY A 46 -12.59 0.71 -2.27
C GLY A 46 -11.35 -0.19 -2.40
N ALA A 47 -10.42 -0.19 -1.45
CA ALA A 47 -9.17 -0.93 -1.55
C ALA A 47 -9.37 -2.45 -1.54
N ILE A 48 -10.21 -2.96 -0.63
CA ILE A 48 -10.46 -4.39 -0.48
C ILE A 48 -11.18 -4.93 -1.73
N GLU A 49 -12.16 -4.17 -2.23
CA GLU A 49 -12.89 -4.48 -3.45
C GLU A 49 -11.98 -4.47 -4.67
N ALA A 50 -11.06 -3.49 -4.77
CA ALA A 50 -10.11 -3.41 -5.88
C ALA A 50 -9.12 -4.56 -5.90
N VAL A 51 -8.57 -4.95 -4.74
CA VAL A 51 -7.68 -6.13 -4.64
C VAL A 51 -8.44 -7.40 -5.02
N SER A 52 -9.69 -7.55 -4.55
CA SER A 52 -10.55 -8.68 -4.91
C SER A 52 -10.81 -8.74 -6.42
N ALA A 53 -11.09 -7.59 -7.05
CA ALA A 53 -11.32 -7.50 -8.49
C ALA A 53 -10.06 -7.83 -9.31
N LEU A 54 -8.89 -7.37 -8.87
CA LEU A 54 -7.61 -7.71 -9.49
C LEU A 54 -7.29 -9.20 -9.39
N LEU A 55 -7.56 -9.84 -8.25
CA LEU A 55 -7.38 -11.28 -8.05
C LEU A 55 -8.34 -12.11 -8.91
N ALA A 56 -9.57 -11.63 -9.12
CA ALA A 56 -10.57 -12.30 -9.95
C ALA A 56 -10.32 -12.14 -11.46
N SER A 57 -9.46 -11.20 -11.87
CA SER A 57 -9.14 -10.92 -13.26
C SER A 57 -8.13 -11.92 -13.82
N ASP A 58 -8.39 -12.45 -15.01
CA ASP A 58 -7.44 -13.29 -15.77
C ASP A 58 -6.27 -12.49 -16.37
N ARG A 59 -6.34 -11.16 -16.34
CA ARG A 59 -5.34 -10.24 -16.92
C ARG A 59 -4.22 -9.86 -15.95
N TYR A 60 -4.47 -9.93 -14.64
CA TYR A 60 -3.60 -9.32 -13.62
C TYR A 60 -3.13 -10.35 -12.59
N ASP A 61 -1.90 -10.18 -12.13
CA ASP A 61 -1.30 -10.92 -11.02
C ASP A 61 -0.86 -9.90 -9.96
N PRO A 62 -1.72 -9.58 -8.97
CA PRO A 62 -1.49 -8.50 -8.03
C PRO A 62 -0.58 -8.92 -6.87
N TYR A 63 0.39 -8.07 -6.53
CA TYR A 63 1.26 -8.22 -5.35
C TYR A 63 1.25 -6.94 -4.52
N ILE A 64 1.40 -7.07 -3.21
CA ILE A 64 1.65 -5.91 -2.35
C ILE A 64 3.14 -5.62 -2.39
N LEU A 65 3.50 -4.36 -2.64
CA LEU A 65 4.88 -3.88 -2.61
C LEU A 65 4.96 -2.65 -1.71
N THR A 66 5.26 -2.89 -0.42
CA THR A 66 5.31 -1.83 0.59
C THR A 66 6.73 -1.57 1.08
N ALA A 67 7.03 -0.31 1.39
CA ALA A 67 8.31 0.06 1.97
C ALA A 67 8.25 -0.01 3.51
N PRO A 68 9.26 -0.59 4.19
CA PRO A 68 9.26 -0.65 5.64
C PRO A 68 9.59 0.72 6.27
N SER A 69 9.06 0.92 7.48
CA SER A 69 9.58 1.91 8.43
C SER A 69 10.80 1.33 9.13
N VAL A 70 11.98 1.45 8.52
CA VAL A 70 13.21 0.71 8.88
C VAL A 70 13.67 0.86 10.34
N LYS A 71 13.27 1.93 11.04
CA LYS A 71 13.57 2.13 12.47
C LYS A 71 12.56 1.48 13.41
N ASN A 72 11.41 1.04 12.89
CA ASN A 72 10.39 0.30 13.62
C ASN A 72 10.40 -1.17 13.14
N PRO A 73 11.09 -2.09 13.84
CA PRO A 73 11.10 -3.51 13.45
C PRO A 73 9.72 -4.17 13.54
N LEU A 74 8.79 -3.63 14.34
CA LEU A 74 7.43 -4.17 14.44
C LEU A 74 6.64 -3.93 13.15
N CYS A 75 6.97 -2.91 12.35
CA CYS A 75 6.22 -2.59 11.14
C CYS A 75 6.19 -3.75 10.13
N TYR A 76 7.22 -4.60 10.11
CA TYR A 76 7.29 -5.76 9.22
C TYR A 76 6.19 -6.77 9.57
N THR A 77 6.12 -7.16 10.85
CA THR A 77 5.10 -8.09 11.36
C THR A 77 3.72 -7.46 11.27
N GLU A 78 3.57 -6.20 11.66
CA GLU A 78 2.27 -5.53 11.72
C GLU A 78 1.66 -5.32 10.34
N LYS A 79 2.46 -4.94 9.33
CA LYS A 79 1.98 -4.86 7.94
C LYS A 79 1.54 -6.23 7.43
N ARG A 80 2.29 -7.30 7.72
CA ARG A 80 1.87 -8.66 7.37
C ARG A 80 0.55 -9.05 8.03
N VAL A 81 0.38 -8.74 9.32
CA VAL A 81 -0.85 -9.05 10.06
C VAL A 81 -2.03 -8.28 9.45
N TRP A 82 -1.85 -6.98 9.18
CA TRP A 82 -2.86 -6.16 8.52
C TRP A 82 -3.33 -6.78 7.19
N VAL A 83 -2.39 -7.24 6.36
CA VAL A 83 -2.73 -7.91 5.08
C VAL A 83 -3.54 -9.18 5.33
N GLY A 84 -3.16 -10.00 6.31
CA GLY A 84 -3.91 -11.20 6.65
C GLY A 84 -5.34 -10.91 7.14
N ASP A 85 -5.48 -9.90 7.99
CA ASP A 85 -6.76 -9.53 8.61
C ASP A 85 -7.74 -8.92 7.60
N HIS A 86 -7.25 -8.16 6.60
CA HIS A 86 -8.10 -7.44 5.65
C HIS A 86 -8.19 -8.04 4.25
N LEU A 87 -7.15 -8.72 3.78
CA LEU A 87 -7.03 -9.22 2.40
C LEU A 87 -6.84 -10.75 2.33
N GLY A 88 -6.72 -11.42 3.49
CA GLY A 88 -6.60 -12.87 3.58
C GLY A 88 -5.20 -13.41 3.31
N MET A 89 -5.02 -14.71 3.57
CA MET A 89 -3.72 -15.39 3.47
C MET A 89 -3.18 -15.45 2.03
N GLU A 90 -4.05 -15.42 1.03
CA GLU A 90 -3.65 -15.39 -0.38
C GLU A 90 -2.81 -14.14 -0.70
N MET A 91 -3.17 -12.98 -0.13
CA MET A 91 -2.39 -11.75 -0.30
C MET A 91 -1.18 -11.69 0.63
N VAL A 92 -1.18 -12.43 1.74
CA VAL A 92 0.02 -12.61 2.58
C VAL A 92 1.12 -13.32 1.79
N GLU A 93 0.78 -14.34 1.00
CA GLU A 93 1.74 -15.03 0.11
C GLU A 93 2.27 -14.12 -1.00
N ARG A 94 1.53 -13.04 -1.33
CA ARG A 94 1.89 -12.03 -2.33
C ARG A 94 2.41 -10.73 -1.72
N LEU A 95 2.81 -10.73 -0.44
CA LEU A 95 3.36 -9.57 0.24
C LEU A 95 4.87 -9.46 0.05
N ILE A 96 5.31 -8.33 -0.51
CA ILE A 96 6.70 -7.95 -0.66
C ILE A 96 6.98 -6.69 0.16
N ILE A 97 7.90 -6.80 1.12
CA ILE A 97 8.38 -5.66 1.90
C ILE A 97 9.75 -5.25 1.36
N CYS A 98 9.80 -4.20 0.55
CA CYS A 98 11.01 -3.72 -0.09
C CYS A 98 11.07 -2.19 -0.08
N ARG A 99 12.18 -1.63 0.41
CA ARG A 99 12.37 -0.18 0.43
C ARG A 99 12.68 0.41 -0.95
N ASN A 100 13.32 -0.36 -1.83
CA ASN A 100 13.70 0.07 -3.17
C ASN A 100 12.80 -0.61 -4.19
N LYS A 101 11.72 0.07 -4.58
CA LYS A 101 10.71 -0.48 -5.48
C LYS A 101 11.22 -0.69 -6.91
N SER A 102 12.27 0.02 -7.33
CA SER A 102 12.87 -0.17 -8.65
C SER A 102 13.60 -1.50 -8.84
N LEU A 103 13.76 -2.32 -7.79
CA LEU A 103 14.36 -3.65 -7.92
C LEU A 103 13.39 -4.69 -8.47
N LEU A 104 12.09 -4.40 -8.40
CA LEU A 104 11.04 -5.32 -8.79
C LEU A 104 10.65 -5.05 -10.25
N LYS A 105 10.45 -6.12 -11.01
CA LYS A 105 10.01 -6.07 -12.41
C LYS A 105 8.53 -6.36 -12.47
N GLY A 106 7.75 -5.41 -12.97
CA GLY A 106 6.32 -5.55 -13.15
C GLY A 106 5.78 -4.52 -14.13
N ASP A 107 4.50 -4.67 -14.49
CA ASP A 107 3.86 -3.84 -15.50
C ASP A 107 3.33 -2.54 -14.90
N TYR A 108 2.79 -2.61 -13.68
CA TYR A 108 2.20 -1.47 -12.98
C TYR A 108 2.67 -1.37 -11.52
N LEU A 109 2.77 -0.14 -11.03
CA LEU A 109 2.92 0.18 -9.62
C LEU A 109 1.83 1.20 -9.24
N ILE A 110 0.95 0.85 -8.30
CA ILE A 110 -0.05 1.74 -7.72
C ILE A 110 0.53 2.27 -6.40
N ASP A 111 0.82 3.57 -6.34
CA ASP A 111 1.56 4.20 -5.24
C ASP A 111 1.11 5.66 -5.09
N ASP A 112 0.97 6.14 -3.86
CA ASP A 112 0.68 7.54 -3.56
C ASP A 112 1.92 8.44 -3.74
N ASN A 113 3.12 7.85 -3.73
CA ASN A 113 4.38 8.56 -3.88
C ASN A 113 4.99 8.33 -5.27
N VAL A 114 5.47 9.42 -5.88
CA VAL A 114 6.21 9.37 -7.15
C VAL A 114 7.72 9.33 -6.98
N THR A 115 8.24 9.57 -5.76
CA THR A 115 9.68 9.56 -5.46
C THR A 115 9.98 9.03 -4.06
N GLY A 116 11.26 8.69 -3.81
CA GLY A 116 11.81 8.53 -2.46
C GLY A 116 11.95 7.08 -1.99
N ARG A 117 11.13 6.16 -2.51
CA ARG A 117 11.30 4.70 -2.41
C ARG A 117 11.63 4.07 -3.77
N ARG A 118 12.19 4.88 -4.67
CA ARG A 118 12.63 4.50 -6.01
C ARG A 118 11.47 4.21 -6.98
N GLN A 119 10.28 4.74 -6.70
CA GLN A 119 9.17 4.74 -7.65
C GLN A 119 9.56 5.45 -8.94
N GLU A 120 10.36 6.53 -8.85
CA GLU A 120 10.85 7.29 -9.99
C GLU A 120 11.76 6.51 -10.94
N ALA A 121 12.24 5.35 -10.50
CA ALA A 121 13.09 4.45 -11.27
C ALA A 121 12.44 3.09 -11.52
N PHE A 122 11.16 2.92 -11.18
CA PHE A 122 10.40 1.72 -11.50
C PHE A 122 10.22 1.61 -13.03
N GLU A 123 10.54 0.46 -13.61
CA GLU A 123 10.55 0.27 -15.07
C GLU A 123 9.14 0.22 -15.69
N GLY A 124 8.16 -0.26 -14.92
CA GLY A 124 6.76 -0.31 -15.33
C GLY A 124 6.05 1.04 -15.20
N GLN A 125 4.75 1.05 -15.47
CA GLN A 125 3.94 2.26 -15.36
C GLN A 125 3.56 2.54 -13.90
N LEU A 126 3.84 3.75 -13.43
CA LEU A 126 3.36 4.25 -12.15
C LEU A 126 1.93 4.82 -12.30
N LEU A 127 0.98 4.24 -11.58
CA LEU A 127 -0.36 4.80 -11.37
C LEU A 127 -0.34 5.59 -10.06
N HIS A 128 -0.15 6.91 -10.17
CA HIS A 128 0.00 7.80 -9.01
C HIS A 128 -1.34 7.97 -8.28
N PHE A 129 -1.55 7.18 -7.24
CA PHE A 129 -2.78 7.13 -6.45
C PHE A 129 -2.99 8.44 -5.68
N GLY A 130 -4.22 8.95 -5.64
CA GLY A 130 -4.55 10.26 -5.05
C GLY A 130 -4.19 11.46 -5.95
N SER A 131 -3.72 11.22 -7.18
CA SER A 131 -3.50 12.29 -8.16
C SER A 131 -4.80 12.72 -8.85
N ALA A 132 -4.72 13.74 -9.73
CA ALA A 132 -5.87 14.16 -10.53
C ALA A 132 -6.36 13.08 -11.51
N GLU A 133 -5.46 12.20 -11.98
CA GLU A 133 -5.78 11.13 -12.93
C GLU A 133 -6.31 9.87 -12.22
N TYR A 134 -5.75 9.55 -11.05
CA TYR A 134 -6.13 8.40 -10.24
C TYR A 134 -6.48 8.81 -8.82
N PRO A 135 -7.56 9.59 -8.61
CA PRO A 135 -7.90 10.16 -7.29
C PRO A 135 -8.28 9.10 -6.25
N ASP A 136 -8.77 7.95 -6.69
CA ASP A 136 -9.28 6.88 -5.84
C ASP A 136 -9.21 5.51 -6.52
N TRP A 137 -9.66 4.48 -5.79
CA TRP A 137 -9.71 3.11 -6.31
C TRP A 137 -10.69 2.92 -7.45
N ARG A 138 -11.73 3.75 -7.57
CA ARG A 138 -12.65 3.66 -8.71
C ARG A 138 -11.94 4.06 -9.99
N ALA A 139 -11.21 5.17 -10.00
CA ALA A 139 -10.46 5.61 -11.17
C ALA A 139 -9.37 4.59 -11.59
N VAL A 140 -8.66 4.01 -10.62
CA VAL A 140 -7.66 2.95 -10.89
C VAL A 140 -8.32 1.71 -11.51
N ARG A 141 -9.45 1.28 -10.95
CA ARG A 141 -10.22 0.13 -11.45
C ARG A 141 -10.77 0.36 -12.85
N ASP A 142 -11.32 1.54 -13.11
CA ASP A 142 -11.81 1.93 -14.43
C ASP A 142 -10.67 1.88 -15.47
N TYR A 143 -9.48 2.38 -15.11
CA TYR A 143 -8.28 2.32 -15.95
C TYR A 143 -7.81 0.89 -16.25
N LEU A 144 -7.80 0.02 -15.24
CA LEU A 144 -7.41 -1.39 -15.39
C LEU A 144 -8.54 -2.26 -15.97
N SER A 145 -9.76 -1.74 -16.02
CA SER A 145 -10.98 -2.45 -16.42
C SER A 145 -11.28 -3.68 -15.55
N VAL A 146 -11.30 -3.49 -14.22
CA VAL A 146 -11.62 -4.51 -13.20
C VAL A 146 -12.63 -4.01 -12.17
#